data_AF-A0A7C4ZL36-F1
#
_entry.id   AF-A0A7C4ZL36-F1
#
_cell.length_a   1.000
_cell.length_b   1.000
_cell.length_c   1.000
_cell.angle_alpha   90.00
_cell.angle_beta   90.00
_cell.angle_gamma   90.00
#
_symmetry.space_group_name_H-M   'P 1'
#
loop_
_entity.id
_entity.type
_entity.pdbx_description
1 polymer ?
#
loop_
_entity_poly.entity_id
_entity_poly.type
_entity_poly.pdbx_seq_one_letter_code
_entity_poly.pdbx_strand_id
1 'polypeptide(L)'
;MTHNDALAAFLGPELFERLEWSRLSEGQRAAILSVFRVGLGAGAQSGAVSMIDCVLGRGKVLICEDGSRWQARDRDDAELIEDWGAGALVAIHRQLVYRLDPYEAAEVELLKL
;
A
#
# COMPACT_ATOMS: atom_id res chain seq x y z
N MET A 1 -10.56 -4.30 20.17
CA MET A 1 -10.20 -4.86 18.86
C MET A 1 -8.70 -4.84 18.77
N THR A 2 -8.08 -6.00 18.58
CA THR A 2 -6.64 -6.07 18.31
C THR A 2 -6.41 -5.76 16.84
N HIS A 3 -5.20 -5.34 16.45
CA HIS A 3 -4.81 -5.13 15.04
C HIS A 3 -5.05 -6.36 14.12
N ASN A 4 -5.36 -7.54 14.69
CA ASN A 4 -5.73 -8.74 13.94
C ASN A 4 -7.20 -8.77 13.49
N ASP A 5 -8.09 -8.01 14.13
CA ASP A 5 -9.54 -8.06 13.87
C ASP A 5 -9.92 -7.34 12.55
N ALA A 6 -9.18 -6.29 12.19
CA ALA A 6 -9.39 -5.53 10.95
C ALA A 6 -8.96 -6.33 9.71
N LEU A 7 -7.81 -7.01 9.79
CA LEU A 7 -7.31 -7.85 8.70
C LEU A 7 -8.13 -9.15 8.53
N ALA A 8 -8.70 -9.65 9.62
CA ALA A 8 -9.68 -10.74 9.61
C ALA A 8 -10.99 -10.38 8.90
N ALA A 9 -11.45 -9.14 9.08
CA ALA A 9 -12.61 -8.61 8.36
C ALA A 9 -12.33 -8.39 6.86
N PHE A 10 -11.06 -8.15 6.48
CA PHE A 10 -10.66 -7.83 5.12
C PHE A 10 -10.42 -9.06 4.22
N LEU A 11 -9.67 -10.06 4.70
CA LEU A 11 -9.33 -11.23 3.87
C LEU A 11 -10.45 -12.29 3.81
N GLY A 12 -11.53 -12.07 4.58
CA GLY A 12 -12.63 -13.01 4.75
C GLY A 12 -12.24 -14.20 5.64
N PRO A 13 -13.15 -14.72 6.47
CA PRO A 13 -12.86 -15.86 7.34
C PRO A 13 -12.40 -17.10 6.55
N GLU A 14 -12.81 -17.23 5.28
CA GLU A 14 -12.43 -18.35 4.44
C GLU A 14 -10.91 -18.41 4.16
N LEU A 15 -10.23 -17.25 4.06
CA LEU A 15 -8.77 -17.25 3.85
C LEU A 15 -8.04 -17.74 5.11
N PHE A 16 -8.49 -17.34 6.28
CA PHE A 16 -7.90 -17.77 7.55
C PHE A 16 -8.13 -19.27 7.82
N GLU A 17 -9.29 -19.80 7.41
CA GLU A 17 -9.54 -21.25 7.43
C GLU A 17 -8.62 -21.99 6.45
N ARG A 18 -8.49 -21.50 5.22
CA ARG A 18 -7.60 -22.10 4.19
C ARG A 18 -6.12 -22.07 4.58
N LEU A 19 -5.70 -21.04 5.31
CA LEU A 19 -4.33 -20.90 5.83
C LEU A 19 -4.10 -21.70 7.12
N GLU A 20 -5.14 -22.37 7.64
CA GLU A 20 -5.15 -23.01 8.95
C GLU A 20 -4.59 -22.07 10.04
N TRP A 21 -5.07 -20.83 10.07
CA TRP A 21 -4.45 -19.74 10.83
C TRP A 21 -4.18 -20.07 12.29
N SER A 22 -5.09 -20.82 12.93
CA SER A 22 -4.98 -21.28 14.32
C SER A 22 -3.79 -22.20 14.58
N ARG A 23 -3.26 -22.87 13.55
CA ARG A 23 -2.10 -23.77 13.60
C ARG A 23 -0.77 -23.07 13.33
N LEU A 24 -0.80 -21.85 12.79
CA LEU A 24 0.41 -21.07 12.55
C LEU A 24 1.02 -20.59 13.87
N SER A 25 2.35 -20.62 13.96
CA SER A 25 3.08 -19.96 15.04
C SER A 25 2.94 -18.44 14.95
N GLU A 26 3.18 -17.75 16.06
CA GLU A 26 3.17 -16.28 16.11
C GLU A 26 4.14 -15.65 15.09
N GLY A 27 5.33 -16.24 14.90
CA GLY A 27 6.30 -15.77 13.91
C GLY A 27 5.83 -15.96 12.45
N GLN A 28 5.14 -17.05 12.15
CA GLN A 28 4.56 -17.28 10.81
C GLN A 28 3.40 -16.33 10.53
N ARG A 29 2.53 -16.10 11.52
CA ARG A 29 1.47 -15.09 11.42
C ARG A 29 2.07 -13.71 11.19
N ALA A 30 3.08 -13.33 11.97
CA ALA A 30 3.76 -12.05 11.82
C ALA A 30 4.41 -11.88 10.43
N ALA A 31 5.03 -12.93 9.88
CA ALA A 31 5.61 -12.90 8.53
C ALA A 31 4.56 -12.75 7.43
N ILE A 32 3.43 -13.47 7.52
CA ILE A 32 2.32 -13.31 6.56
C ILE A 32 1.75 -11.90 6.65
N LEU A 33 1.48 -11.44 7.87
CA LEU A 33 1.00 -10.08 8.12
C LEU A 33 2.00 -9.01 7.64
N SER A 34 3.32 -9.27 7.70
CA SER A 34 4.33 -8.33 7.22
C SER A 34 4.28 -8.09 5.72
N VAL A 35 3.89 -9.11 4.93
CA VAL A 35 3.72 -8.97 3.47
C VAL A 35 2.56 -8.03 3.15
N PHE A 36 1.48 -8.11 3.93
CA PHE A 36 0.33 -7.21 3.83
C PHE A 36 0.57 -5.82 4.45
N ARG A 37 1.72 -5.59 5.11
CA ARG A 37 1.99 -4.33 5.85
C ARG A 37 2.99 -3.40 5.15
N VAL A 38 3.58 -3.79 4.01
CA VAL A 38 4.61 -2.96 3.37
C VAL A 38 4.03 -1.65 2.82
N GLY A 39 2.86 -1.70 2.17
CA GLY A 39 2.14 -0.50 1.71
C GLY A 39 1.63 0.36 2.86
N LEU A 40 1.02 -0.28 3.87
CA LEU A 40 0.55 0.36 5.11
C LEU A 40 1.64 1.08 5.90
N GLY A 41 2.81 0.46 6.08
CA GLY A 41 3.93 1.07 6.78
C GLY A 41 4.49 2.28 6.05
N ALA A 42 4.55 2.22 4.71
CA ALA A 42 4.95 3.35 3.89
C ALA A 42 3.91 4.48 3.91
N GLY A 43 2.61 4.16 3.87
CA GLY A 43 1.53 5.14 3.98
C GLY A 43 1.44 5.81 5.35
N ALA A 44 1.55 5.03 6.43
CA ALA A 44 1.60 5.58 7.79
C ALA A 44 2.80 6.52 8.00
N GLN A 45 3.92 6.27 7.31
CA GLN A 45 5.12 7.12 7.38
C GLN A 45 5.17 8.22 6.31
N SER A 46 4.39 8.13 5.22
CA SER A 46 4.24 9.22 4.25
C SER A 46 3.34 10.33 4.79
N GLY A 47 2.42 9.99 5.71
CA GLY A 47 1.46 10.91 6.30
C GLY A 47 0.33 11.35 5.34
N ALA A 48 0.33 10.83 4.11
CA ALA A 48 -0.67 11.14 3.08
C ALA A 48 -0.77 10.00 2.07
N VAL A 49 -2.01 9.76 1.62
CA VAL A 49 -2.34 8.98 0.43
C VAL A 49 -2.71 9.96 -0.67
N SER A 50 -2.18 9.76 -1.87
CA SER A 50 -2.52 10.55 -3.04
C SER A 50 -3.01 9.62 -4.16
N MET A 51 -3.97 10.09 -4.94
CA MET A 51 -4.40 9.39 -6.16
C MET A 51 -3.62 9.90 -7.36
N ILE A 52 -3.16 9.00 -8.23
CA ILE A 52 -2.49 9.34 -9.48
C ILE A 52 -3.51 9.99 -10.42
N ASP A 53 -3.28 11.25 -10.80
CA ASP A 53 -4.04 11.93 -11.85
C ASP A 53 -3.49 11.57 -13.24
N CYS A 54 -2.17 11.65 -13.41
CA CYS A 54 -1.53 11.22 -14.65
C CYS A 54 -0.09 10.73 -14.48
N VAL A 55 0.32 9.89 -15.43
CA VAL A 55 1.68 9.35 -15.55
C VAL A 55 2.29 9.81 -16.87
N LEU A 56 3.49 10.36 -16.83
CA LEU A 56 4.20 10.91 -17.98
C LEU A 56 5.57 10.25 -18.17
N GLY A 57 6.07 10.30 -19.42
CA GLY A 57 7.44 9.92 -19.72
C GLY A 57 7.76 8.44 -19.47
N ARG A 58 6.77 7.54 -19.64
CA ARG A 58 6.87 6.09 -19.35
C ARG A 58 7.14 5.82 -17.88
N GLY A 59 6.20 6.24 -17.02
CA GLY A 59 6.30 6.05 -15.57
C GLY A 59 7.29 6.94 -14.81
N LYS A 60 8.12 7.71 -15.52
CA LYS A 60 9.16 8.54 -14.90
C LYS A 60 8.62 9.70 -14.09
N VAL A 61 7.44 10.19 -14.42
CA VAL A 61 6.81 11.31 -13.72
C VAL A 61 5.38 10.95 -13.39
N LEU A 62 5.05 11.14 -12.11
CA LEU A 62 3.75 10.96 -11.50
C LEU A 62 3.21 12.34 -11.13
N ILE A 63 1.97 12.63 -11.50
CA ILE A 63 1.21 13.79 -11.01
C ILE A 63 0.00 13.26 -10.23
N CYS A 64 -0.18 13.74 -9.01
CA CYS A 64 -1.30 13.37 -8.14
C CYS A 64 -2.42 14.41 -8.22
N GLU A 65 -3.64 14.03 -7.82
CA GLU A 65 -4.81 14.94 -7.79
C GLU A 65 -4.63 16.16 -6.87
N ASP A 66 -3.81 16.03 -5.82
CA ASP A 66 -3.44 17.14 -4.93
C ASP A 66 -2.49 18.16 -5.59
N GLY A 67 -2.10 17.92 -6.86
CA GLY A 67 -1.17 18.73 -7.64
C GLY A 67 0.31 18.44 -7.38
N SER A 68 0.63 17.52 -6.47
CA SER A 68 2.00 17.10 -6.22
C SER A 68 2.58 16.35 -7.43
N ARG A 69 3.89 16.48 -7.61
CA ARG A 69 4.62 15.92 -8.75
C ARG A 69 5.84 15.17 -8.26
N TRP A 70 6.01 13.96 -8.78
CA TRP A 70 7.04 13.04 -8.33
C TRP A 70 7.78 12.44 -9.51
N GLN A 71 9.07 12.21 -9.31
CA GLN A 71 9.94 11.60 -10.30
C GLN A 71 10.41 10.25 -9.78
N ALA A 72 10.24 9.20 -10.60
CA ALA A 72 10.79 7.89 -10.31
C ALA A 72 12.32 7.97 -10.26
N ARG A 73 12.91 7.45 -9.18
CA ARG A 73 14.37 7.45 -8.96
C ARG A 73 15.02 6.35 -9.77
N ASP A 74 14.48 5.14 -9.67
CA ASP A 74 15.01 3.97 -10.35
C ASP A 74 14.15 3.59 -11.56
N ARG A 75 14.78 2.87 -12.50
CA ARG A 75 14.09 2.42 -13.72
C ARG A 75 12.95 1.45 -13.39
N ASP A 76 13.16 0.57 -12.42
CA ASP A 76 12.18 -0.43 -12.00
C ASP A 76 10.92 0.24 -11.41
N ASP A 77 11.09 1.37 -10.70
CA ASP A 77 9.97 2.17 -10.20
C ASP A 77 9.14 2.74 -11.35
N ALA A 78 9.81 3.21 -12.41
CA ALA A 78 9.11 3.80 -13.56
C ALA A 78 8.26 2.74 -14.28
N GLU A 79 8.77 1.52 -14.47
CA GLU A 79 8.01 0.43 -15.10
C GLU A 79 6.77 0.07 -14.26
N LEU A 80 6.90 0.01 -12.93
CA LEU A 80 5.77 -0.23 -12.03
C LEU A 80 4.73 0.91 -12.04
N ILE A 81 5.17 2.17 -12.01
CA ILE A 81 4.27 3.34 -12.02
C ILE A 81 3.51 3.42 -13.35
N GLU A 82 4.15 3.07 -14.47
CA GLU A 82 3.49 3.00 -15.78
C GLU A 82 2.35 1.97 -15.79
N ASP A 83 2.56 0.81 -15.17
CA ASP A 83 1.54 -0.24 -15.06
C ASP A 83 0.38 0.15 -14.14
N TRP A 84 0.61 0.96 -13.11
CA TRP A 84 -0.44 1.40 -12.18
C TRP A 84 -1.38 2.42 -12.81
N GLY A 85 -0.83 3.39 -13.55
CA GLY A 85 -1.60 4.39 -14.28
C GLY A 85 -2.45 5.32 -13.42
N ALA A 86 -3.29 6.11 -14.09
CA ALA A 86 -4.21 7.04 -13.43
C ALA A 86 -5.29 6.31 -12.62
N GLY A 87 -5.67 6.89 -11.48
CA GLY A 87 -6.64 6.33 -10.53
C GLY A 87 -6.06 5.38 -9.49
N ALA A 88 -4.78 5.00 -9.59
CA ALA A 88 -4.13 4.23 -8.54
C ALA A 88 -3.92 5.09 -7.28
N LEU A 89 -4.06 4.48 -6.10
CA LEU A 89 -3.75 5.11 -4.83
C LEU A 89 -2.29 4.83 -4.49
N VAL A 90 -1.57 5.86 -4.04
CA VAL A 90 -0.15 5.73 -3.71
C VAL A 90 0.18 6.44 -2.40
N ALA A 91 1.15 5.87 -1.68
CA ALA A 91 1.87 6.53 -0.61
C ALA A 91 3.30 6.83 -1.05
N ILE A 92 3.82 7.98 -0.65
CA ILE A 92 5.15 8.41 -1.06
C ILE A 92 6.00 8.66 0.18
N HIS A 93 6.99 7.81 0.39
CA HIS A 93 7.85 7.88 1.57
C HIS A 93 9.32 7.71 1.17
N ARG A 94 10.19 8.59 1.67
CA ARG A 94 11.64 8.60 1.37
C ARG A 94 11.96 8.50 -0.13
N GLN A 95 11.17 9.19 -0.96
CA GLN A 95 11.32 9.22 -2.42
C GLN A 95 11.02 7.89 -3.13
N LEU A 96 10.38 6.95 -2.43
CA LEU A 96 9.82 5.73 -3.00
C LEU A 96 8.30 5.87 -3.10
N VAL A 97 7.74 5.34 -4.18
CA VAL A 97 6.30 5.33 -4.44
C VAL A 97 5.77 3.92 -4.17
N TYR A 98 4.77 3.81 -3.32
CA TYR A 98 4.14 2.55 -2.95
C TYR A 98 2.71 2.59 -3.43
N ARG A 99 2.32 1.62 -4.25
CA ARG A 99 0.90 1.43 -4.57
C ARG A 99 0.17 0.91 -3.35
N LEU A 100 -1.00 1.48 -3.12
CA LEU A 100 -1.96 1.05 -2.13
C LEU A 100 -3.21 0.53 -2.82
N ASP A 101 -3.83 -0.49 -2.24
CA ASP A 101 -5.23 -0.76 -2.51
C ASP A 101 -6.15 0.21 -1.72
N PRO A 102 -7.45 0.29 -2.07
CA PRO A 102 -8.38 1.21 -1.38
C PRO A 102 -8.50 0.99 0.13
N TYR A 103 -8.22 -0.20 0.62
CA TYR A 103 -8.33 -0.54 2.04
C TYR A 103 -7.07 -0.12 2.79
N GLU A 104 -5.89 -0.39 2.22
CA GLU A 104 -4.62 0.14 2.72
C GLU A 104 -4.66 1.67 2.79
N ALA A 105 -5.21 2.33 1.76
CA ALA A 105 -5.39 3.77 1.75
C ALA A 105 -6.30 4.27 2.88
N ALA A 106 -7.46 3.62 3.08
CA ALA A 106 -8.38 3.98 4.16
C ALA A 106 -7.76 3.78 5.55
N GLU A 107 -6.97 2.72 5.75
CA GLU A 107 -6.25 2.50 7.00
C GLU A 107 -5.18 3.57 7.25
N VAL A 108 -4.42 3.97 6.22
CA VAL A 108 -3.46 5.08 6.33
C VAL A 108 -4.15 6.38 6.74
N GLU A 109 -5.32 6.67 6.17
CA GLU A 109 -6.13 7.84 6.55
C GLU A 109 -6.68 7.76 7.98
N LEU A 110 -6.89 6.56 8.52
CA LEU A 110 -7.31 6.34 9.91
C LEU A 110 -6.15 6.45 10.90
N LEU A 111 -4.92 6.18 10.45
CA LEU A 111 -3.72 6.17 11.28
C LEU A 111 -3.16 7.57 11.60
N LYS A 112 -3.79 8.67 11.17
CA LYS A 112 -3.31 10.07 11.29
C LYS A 112 -2.42 10.30 12.53
N LEU A 113 -1.11 10.24 12.30
CA LEU A 113 -0.05 10.63 13.24
C LEU A 113 0.24 12.12 13.09
#